data_AF-A0A7Y9XLK4-F1
#
_entry.id   AF-A0A7Y9XLK4-F1
#
_cell.length_a   1.000
_cell.length_b   1.000
_cell.length_c   1.000
_cell.angle_alpha   90.00
_cell.angle_beta   90.00
_cell.angle_gamma   90.00
#
_symmetry.space_group_name_H-M   'P 1'
#
loop_
_entity.id
_entity.type
_entity.pdbx_description
1 polymer ?
#
loop_
_entity_poly.entity_id
_entity_poly.type
_entity_poly.pdbx_seq_one_letter_code
_entity_poly.pdbx_strand_id
1 'polypeptide(L)'
;MLSAQQACSIVLGLCEGVTRDGKPERFAIQSCELSAKGDYWVICCNSEDYVVHGKTEYCYVGVNAHLVDVTTGECETVASCFSVEQYLQDKSDRQAAAGNSYVLCPAFSREDKAAVINLRRKLSCSYPDSFVLLSSTGRHWLTGIRRYLEDAQRMLAGEGITTTIELDPDPKGAIAIGPEAWHIDSVLKAVQKKLERDD
;
A
#
# COMPACT_ATOMS: atom_id res chain seq x y z
N MET A 1 13.64 -24.15 6.86
CA MET A 1 14.21 -22.93 6.27
C MET A 1 14.87 -23.30 4.96
N LEU A 2 14.30 -22.83 3.85
CA LEU A 2 14.83 -23.05 2.50
C LEU A 2 16.13 -22.28 2.30
N SER A 3 17.07 -22.88 1.58
CA SER A 3 18.27 -22.18 1.13
C SER A 3 17.97 -21.25 -0.04
N ALA A 4 18.84 -20.26 -0.26
CA ALA A 4 18.77 -19.36 -1.43
C ALA A 4 18.71 -20.16 -2.74
N GLN A 5 19.46 -21.27 -2.84
CA GLN A 5 19.49 -22.11 -4.03
C GLN A 5 18.14 -22.80 -4.26
N GLN A 6 17.52 -23.34 -3.21
CA GLN A 6 16.19 -23.96 -3.32
C GLN A 6 15.14 -22.92 -3.73
N ALA A 7 15.18 -21.72 -3.14
CA ALA A 7 14.27 -20.63 -3.50
C ALA A 7 14.46 -20.17 -4.96
N CYS A 8 15.70 -20.05 -5.44
CA CYS A 8 15.98 -19.76 -6.85
C CYS A 8 15.43 -20.83 -7.78
N SER A 9 15.58 -22.12 -7.43
CA SER A 9 15.02 -23.22 -8.23
C SER A 9 13.50 -23.17 -8.31
N ILE A 10 12.81 -22.80 -7.22
CA ILE A 10 11.35 -22.61 -7.23
C ILE A 10 10.97 -21.53 -8.25
N VAL A 11 11.64 -20.38 -8.22
CA VAL A 11 11.34 -19.26 -9.12
C VAL A 11 11.65 -19.59 -10.59
N LEU A 12 12.80 -20.21 -10.88
CA LEU A 12 13.12 -20.64 -12.25
C LEU A 12 12.11 -21.67 -12.78
N GLY A 13 11.62 -22.56 -11.91
CA GLY A 13 10.56 -23.51 -12.26
C GLY A 13 9.25 -22.84 -12.69
N LEU A 14 8.91 -21.67 -12.15
CA LEU A 14 7.73 -20.90 -12.56
C LEU A 14 7.86 -20.30 -13.97
N CYS A 15 9.10 -20.14 -14.45
CA CYS A 15 9.38 -19.62 -15.79
C CYS A 15 9.47 -20.72 -16.85
N GLU A 16 9.39 -22.00 -16.46
CA GLU A 16 9.44 -23.12 -17.41
C GLU A 16 8.25 -23.05 -18.38
N GLY A 17 8.53 -23.33 -19.66
CA GLY A 17 7.51 -23.31 -20.71
C GLY A 17 7.20 -21.93 -21.29
N VAL A 18 7.79 -20.85 -20.77
CA VAL A 18 7.74 -19.54 -21.43
C VAL A 18 8.45 -19.62 -22.78
N THR A 19 7.83 -19.05 -23.82
CA THR A 19 8.39 -19.04 -25.19
C THR A 19 8.52 -17.61 -25.72
N ARG A 20 9.55 -17.39 -26.54
CA ARG A 20 9.79 -16.16 -27.30
C ARG A 20 10.05 -16.55 -28.75
N ASP A 21 9.30 -15.97 -29.68
CA ASP A 21 9.36 -16.29 -31.12
C ASP A 21 9.26 -17.80 -31.42
N GLY A 22 8.42 -18.50 -30.67
CA GLY A 22 8.22 -19.95 -30.80
C GLY A 22 9.36 -20.82 -30.28
N LYS A 23 10.36 -20.25 -29.60
CA LYS A 23 11.47 -20.97 -28.97
C LYS A 23 11.35 -20.89 -27.44
N PRO A 24 11.79 -21.92 -26.69
CA PRO A 24 11.89 -21.84 -25.24
C PRO A 24 12.75 -20.65 -24.82
N GLU A 25 12.18 -19.79 -23.98
CA GLU A 25 12.90 -18.69 -23.35
C GLU A 25 13.66 -19.22 -22.13
N ARG A 26 14.85 -18.67 -21.87
CA ARG A 26 15.62 -19.00 -20.67
C ARG A 26 15.57 -17.83 -19.73
N PHE A 27 15.42 -18.14 -18.45
CA PHE A 27 15.45 -17.14 -17.39
C PHE A 27 16.71 -17.31 -16.55
N ALA A 28 17.24 -16.19 -16.07
CA ALA A 28 18.36 -16.13 -15.15
C ALA A 28 17.98 -15.33 -13.91
N ILE A 29 18.55 -15.73 -12.77
CA ILE A 29 18.43 -14.98 -11.52
C ILE A 29 19.35 -13.77 -11.59
N GLN A 30 18.79 -12.58 -11.43
CA GLN A 30 19.51 -11.32 -11.33
C GLN A 30 19.98 -11.07 -9.89
N SER A 31 19.12 -11.33 -8.90
CA SER A 31 19.45 -11.21 -7.48
C SER A 31 18.62 -12.19 -6.66
N CYS A 32 19.15 -12.59 -5.50
CA CYS A 32 18.46 -13.40 -4.51
C CYS A 32 18.96 -12.96 -3.13
N GLU A 33 18.09 -12.28 -2.38
CA GLU A 33 18.43 -11.68 -1.10
C GLU A 33 17.37 -12.04 -0.06
N LEU A 34 17.78 -12.17 1.19
CA LEU A 34 16.84 -12.41 2.28
C LEU A 34 16.20 -11.07 2.69
N SER A 35 14.89 -11.08 2.91
CA SER A 35 14.16 -9.91 3.41
C SER A 35 14.74 -9.44 4.75
N ALA A 36 14.54 -8.16 5.10
CA ALA A 36 15.02 -7.59 6.36
C ALA A 36 14.52 -8.33 7.61
N LYS A 37 13.34 -8.98 7.52
CA LYS A 37 12.76 -9.77 8.61
C LYS A 37 13.18 -11.25 8.58
N GLY A 38 13.85 -11.70 7.53
CA GLY A 38 14.29 -13.08 7.39
C GLY A 38 13.21 -14.07 6.98
N ASP A 39 12.02 -13.59 6.60
CA ASP A 39 10.82 -14.38 6.34
C ASP A 39 10.61 -14.72 4.85
N TYR A 40 11.23 -13.96 3.94
CA TYR A 40 11.13 -14.18 2.49
C TYR A 40 12.50 -14.13 1.81
N TRP A 41 12.72 -14.99 0.82
CA TRP A 41 13.72 -14.77 -0.22
C TRP A 41 13.12 -13.86 -1.29
N VAL A 42 13.73 -12.70 -1.50
CA VAL A 42 13.42 -11.75 -2.57
C VAL A 42 14.27 -12.09 -3.78
N ILE A 43 13.64 -12.51 -4.87
CA ILE A 43 14.31 -13.03 -6.06
C ILE A 43 13.89 -12.23 -7.28
N CYS A 44 14.85 -11.56 -7.90
CA CYS A 44 14.64 -10.93 -9.21
C CYS A 44 15.13 -11.89 -10.28
N CYS A 45 14.27 -12.22 -11.24
CA CYS A 45 14.64 -13.02 -12.41
C CYS A 45 14.08 -12.38 -13.69
N ASN A 46 14.75 -12.60 -14.80
CA ASN A 46 14.31 -12.14 -16.11
C ASN A 46 14.94 -13.01 -17.21
N SER A 47 14.70 -12.70 -18.48
CA SER A 47 15.36 -13.38 -19.60
C SER A 47 16.88 -13.39 -19.42
N GLU A 48 17.51 -14.51 -19.70
CA GLU A 48 18.97 -14.69 -19.69
C GLU A 48 19.66 -13.64 -20.58
N ASP A 49 19.06 -13.32 -21.73
CA ASP A 49 19.58 -12.28 -22.65
C ASP A 49 19.60 -10.88 -22.01
N TYR A 50 18.63 -10.57 -21.17
CA TYR A 50 18.60 -9.30 -20.45
C TYR A 50 19.59 -9.31 -19.28
N VAL A 51 19.53 -10.32 -18.42
CA VAL A 51 20.31 -10.37 -17.17
C VAL A 51 21.79 -10.58 -17.42
N VAL A 52 22.15 -11.52 -18.30
CA VAL A 52 23.54 -11.95 -18.53
C VAL A 52 24.19 -11.16 -19.67
N HIS A 53 23.40 -10.83 -20.71
CA HIS A 53 23.93 -10.21 -21.92
C HIS A 53 23.56 -8.73 -22.08
N GLY A 54 22.78 -8.16 -21.16
CA GLY A 54 22.45 -6.72 -21.14
C GLY A 54 21.54 -6.26 -22.29
N LYS A 55 20.83 -7.18 -22.95
CA LYS A 55 19.95 -6.86 -24.07
C LYS A 55 18.60 -6.32 -23.57
N THR A 56 18.52 -5.01 -23.44
CA THR A 56 17.37 -4.29 -22.87
C THR A 56 16.05 -4.55 -23.60
N GLU A 57 16.10 -4.85 -24.89
CA GLU A 57 14.95 -5.20 -25.73
C GLU A 57 14.26 -6.52 -25.32
N TYR A 58 14.96 -7.36 -24.53
CA TYR A 58 14.43 -8.63 -24.01
C TYR A 58 14.08 -8.58 -22.53
N CYS A 59 14.01 -7.38 -21.95
CA CYS A 59 13.53 -7.20 -20.58
C CYS A 59 12.03 -7.52 -20.49
N TYR A 60 11.69 -8.58 -19.76
CA TYR A 60 10.32 -8.86 -19.40
C TYR A 60 9.86 -7.87 -18.34
N VAL A 61 8.86 -7.06 -18.69
CA VAL A 61 8.22 -6.10 -17.79
C VAL A 61 6.97 -6.70 -17.16
N GLY A 62 6.53 -6.14 -16.03
CA GLY A 62 5.34 -6.59 -15.30
C GLY A 62 5.64 -7.23 -13.95
N VAL A 63 6.81 -7.85 -13.79
CA VAL A 63 7.29 -8.43 -12.54
C VAL A 63 8.47 -7.61 -12.01
N ASN A 64 8.42 -7.22 -10.74
CA ASN A 64 9.57 -6.66 -10.03
C ASN A 64 10.44 -7.78 -9.45
N ALA A 65 9.82 -8.64 -8.63
CA ALA A 65 10.47 -9.73 -7.93
C ALA A 65 9.47 -10.83 -7.58
N HIS A 66 9.99 -11.99 -7.21
CA HIS A 66 9.27 -13.07 -6.56
C HIS A 66 9.66 -13.13 -5.09
N LEU A 67 8.70 -13.36 -4.21
CA LEU A 67 8.92 -13.59 -2.79
C LEU A 67 8.65 -15.07 -2.52
N VAL A 68 9.65 -15.77 -2.02
CA VAL A 68 9.52 -17.17 -1.61
C VAL A 68 9.56 -17.23 -0.09
N ASP A 69 8.47 -17.71 0.52
CA ASP A 69 8.41 -17.90 1.97
C ASP A 69 9.52 -18.87 2.41
N VAL A 70 10.32 -18.43 3.37
CA VAL A 70 11.51 -19.14 3.82
C VAL A 70 11.16 -20.48 4.50
N THR A 71 9.94 -20.62 5.02
CA THR A 71 9.47 -21.80 5.73
C THR A 71 8.66 -22.72 4.82
N THR A 72 7.69 -22.18 4.09
CA THR A 72 6.72 -22.97 3.32
C THR A 72 7.14 -23.18 1.86
N GLY A 73 7.97 -22.30 1.32
CA GLY A 73 8.30 -22.28 -0.11
C GLY A 73 7.18 -21.74 -1.01
N GLU A 74 6.09 -21.23 -0.42
CA GLU A 74 5.06 -20.53 -1.19
C GLU A 74 5.67 -19.33 -1.90
N CYS A 75 5.32 -19.17 -3.19
CA CYS A 75 5.84 -18.11 -4.03
C CYS A 75 4.73 -17.11 -4.37
N GLU A 76 5.01 -15.83 -4.19
CA GLU A 76 4.17 -14.72 -4.62
C GLU A 76 4.95 -13.77 -5.54
N THR A 77 4.25 -13.13 -6.48
CA THR A 77 4.85 -12.22 -7.46
C THR A 77 4.57 -10.77 -7.08
N VAL A 78 5.61 -9.97 -6.93
CA VAL A 78 5.53 -8.51 -6.75
C VAL A 78 5.51 -7.87 -8.13
N ALA A 79 4.43 -7.16 -8.44
CA ALA A 79 4.30 -6.48 -9.72
C ALA A 79 5.31 -5.31 -9.84
N SER A 80 5.74 -5.03 -11.06
CA SER A 80 6.73 -3.97 -11.39
C SER A 80 6.36 -2.56 -10.90
N CYS A 81 5.08 -2.28 -10.63
CA CYS A 81 4.62 -1.00 -10.10
C CYS A 81 4.79 -0.84 -8.57
N PHE A 82 5.26 -1.87 -7.85
CA PHE A 82 5.49 -1.83 -6.41
C PHE A 82 6.96 -2.04 -6.07
N SER A 83 7.46 -1.31 -5.08
CA SER A 83 8.72 -1.68 -4.41
C SER A 83 8.48 -2.93 -3.55
N VAL A 84 9.49 -3.81 -3.49
CA VAL A 84 9.44 -5.01 -2.65
C VAL A 84 9.29 -4.65 -1.18
N GLU A 85 10.02 -3.65 -0.72
CA GLU A 85 10.00 -3.17 0.66
C GLU A 85 8.60 -2.67 1.04
N GLN A 86 7.98 -1.90 0.15
CA GLN A 86 6.61 -1.43 0.35
C GLN A 86 5.60 -2.58 0.40
N TYR A 87 5.74 -3.56 -0.50
CA TYR A 87 4.86 -4.72 -0.54
C TYR A 87 4.97 -5.56 0.75
N LEU A 88 6.18 -5.81 1.23
CA LEU A 88 6.44 -6.54 2.49
C LEU A 88 5.95 -5.77 3.71
N GLN A 89 6.10 -4.44 3.71
CA GLN A 89 5.55 -3.60 4.78
C GLN A 89 4.02 -3.65 4.79
N ASP A 90 3.36 -3.51 3.64
CA ASP A 90 1.90 -3.60 3.53
C ASP A 90 1.37 -4.97 4.01
N LYS A 91 2.11 -6.06 3.74
CA LYS A 91 1.80 -7.41 4.25
C LYS A 91 1.94 -7.48 5.77
N SER A 92 3.01 -6.91 6.30
CA SER A 92 3.25 -6.83 7.74
C SER A 92 2.18 -6.03 8.47
N ASP A 93 1.77 -4.89 7.91
CA ASP A 93 0.71 -4.04 8.46
C ASP A 93 -0.63 -4.76 8.45
N ARG A 94 -0.95 -5.47 7.36
CA ARG A 94 -2.17 -6.29 7.30
C ARG A 94 -2.19 -7.39 8.37
N GLN A 95 -1.06 -8.05 8.61
CA GLN A 95 -0.94 -9.03 9.69
C GLN A 95 -1.10 -8.36 11.07
N ALA A 96 -0.45 -7.22 11.31
CA ALA A 96 -0.53 -6.47 12.55
C ALA A 96 -1.95 -5.95 12.84
N ALA A 97 -2.73 -5.64 11.80
CA ALA A 97 -4.12 -5.21 11.93
C ALA A 97 -5.05 -6.34 12.42
N ALA A 98 -4.62 -7.61 12.31
CA ALA A 98 -5.35 -8.78 12.82
C ALA A 98 -6.83 -8.84 12.39
N GLY A 99 -7.11 -8.47 11.13
CA GLY A 99 -8.47 -8.43 10.57
C GLY A 99 -9.23 -7.12 10.77
N ASN A 100 -8.70 -6.18 11.55
CA ASN A 100 -9.24 -4.82 11.64
C ASN A 100 -8.82 -3.98 10.43
N SER A 101 -9.50 -2.85 10.24
CA SER A 101 -9.17 -1.85 9.22
C SER A 101 -8.45 -0.66 9.84
N TYR A 102 -7.47 -0.11 9.13
CA TYR A 102 -6.91 1.18 9.51
C TYR A 102 -7.88 2.30 9.13
N VAL A 103 -8.09 3.23 10.06
CA VAL A 103 -8.98 4.37 9.89
C VAL A 103 -8.27 5.65 10.32
N LEU A 104 -8.34 6.67 9.48
CA LEU A 104 -7.83 8.00 9.79
C LEU A 104 -8.94 8.82 10.46
N CYS A 105 -8.67 9.27 11.68
CA CYS A 105 -9.61 10.01 12.54
C CYS A 105 -9.04 11.40 12.88
N PRO A 106 -9.89 12.41 13.15
CA PRO A 106 -9.45 13.65 13.77
C PRO A 106 -8.85 13.37 15.15
N ALA A 107 -7.70 13.98 15.45
CA ALA A 107 -7.06 13.91 16.77
C ALA A 107 -7.50 15.07 17.71
N PHE A 108 -8.54 15.80 17.32
CA PHE A 108 -9.12 16.91 18.06
C PHE A 108 -10.64 16.73 18.14
N SER A 109 -11.26 17.45 19.07
CA SER A 109 -12.69 17.41 19.29
C SER A 109 -13.35 18.74 18.91
N ARG A 110 -14.69 18.77 18.90
CA ARG A 110 -15.48 19.97 18.60
C ARG A 110 -15.24 21.14 19.55
N GLU A 111 -14.68 20.89 20.73
CA GLU A 111 -14.33 21.89 21.73
C GLU A 111 -13.10 22.73 21.31
N ASP A 112 -12.24 22.19 20.44
CA ASP A 112 -11.13 22.93 19.85
C ASP A 112 -11.62 23.86 18.73
N LYS A 113 -12.03 25.06 19.12
CA LYS A 113 -12.54 26.08 18.20
C LYS A 113 -11.55 26.42 17.10
N ALA A 114 -10.25 26.44 17.38
CA ALA A 114 -9.24 26.80 16.39
C ALA A 114 -9.10 25.71 15.34
N ALA A 115 -9.04 24.45 15.75
CA ALA A 115 -9.00 23.31 14.85
C ALA A 115 -10.29 23.19 14.02
N VAL A 116 -11.46 23.41 14.62
CA VAL A 116 -12.75 23.41 13.91
C VAL A 116 -12.81 24.53 12.86
N ILE A 117 -12.36 25.75 13.19
CA ILE A 117 -12.30 26.85 12.23
C ILE A 117 -11.37 26.52 11.07
N ASN A 118 -10.20 25.92 11.35
CA ASN A 118 -9.26 25.52 10.32
C ASN A 118 -9.85 24.44 9.41
N LEU A 119 -10.39 23.37 9.99
CA LEU A 119 -11.05 22.27 9.28
C LEU A 119 -12.11 22.81 8.32
N ARG A 120 -13.00 23.67 8.82
CA ARG A 120 -14.07 24.31 8.05
C ARG A 120 -13.51 25.10 6.86
N ARG A 121 -12.46 25.88 7.08
CA ARG A 121 -11.83 26.69 6.01
C ARG A 121 -11.17 25.82 4.95
N LYS A 122 -10.46 24.76 5.35
CA LYS A 122 -9.76 23.86 4.42
C LYS A 122 -10.74 22.99 3.62
N LEU A 123 -11.81 22.53 4.25
CA LEU A 123 -12.86 21.76 3.59
C LEU A 123 -13.94 22.63 2.94
N SER A 124 -13.86 23.96 3.01
CA SER A 124 -14.90 24.88 2.50
C SER A 124 -16.34 24.47 2.89
N CYS A 125 -16.53 23.91 4.09
CA CYS A 125 -17.82 23.38 4.55
C CYS A 125 -18.51 24.29 5.57
N SER A 126 -19.74 23.96 5.97
CA SER A 126 -20.46 24.70 7.00
C SER A 126 -20.02 24.31 8.42
N TYR A 127 -20.41 25.11 9.43
CA TYR A 127 -20.17 24.74 10.83
C TYR A 127 -20.89 23.44 11.23
N PRO A 128 -22.18 23.25 10.91
CA PRO A 128 -22.85 21.96 11.11
C PRO A 128 -22.09 20.79 10.50
N ASP A 129 -21.60 20.92 9.26
CA ASP A 129 -20.85 19.86 8.58
C ASP A 129 -19.57 19.49 9.34
N SER A 130 -18.84 20.50 9.85
CA SER A 130 -17.66 20.24 10.67
C SER A 130 -17.99 19.46 11.95
N PHE A 131 -19.19 19.64 12.52
CA PHE A 131 -19.63 18.86 13.69
C PHE A 131 -20.08 17.45 13.31
N VAL A 132 -20.68 17.26 12.13
CA VAL A 132 -20.96 15.92 11.59
C VAL A 132 -19.65 15.14 11.47
N LEU A 133 -18.61 15.73 10.86
CA LEU A 133 -17.28 15.11 10.71
C LEU A 133 -16.59 14.78 12.05
N LEU A 134 -16.90 15.52 13.12
CA LEU A 134 -16.31 15.32 14.45
C LEU A 134 -17.21 14.50 15.39
N SER A 135 -18.40 14.10 14.94
CA SER A 135 -19.32 13.28 15.72
C SER A 135 -18.79 11.85 15.89
N SER A 136 -19.35 11.11 16.85
CA SER A 136 -18.97 9.70 17.08
C SER A 136 -19.18 8.83 15.83
N THR A 137 -20.16 9.13 14.99
CA THR A 137 -20.45 8.39 13.76
C THR A 137 -19.69 8.95 12.54
N GLY A 138 -19.32 10.23 12.56
CA GLY A 138 -18.63 10.88 11.46
C GLY A 138 -17.10 10.84 11.52
N ARG A 139 -16.51 10.65 12.71
CA ARG A 139 -15.05 10.74 12.95
C ARG A 139 -14.18 9.78 12.15
N HIS A 140 -14.72 8.67 11.66
CA HIS A 140 -14.00 7.76 10.77
C HIS A 140 -13.94 8.36 9.36
N TRP A 141 -12.90 9.14 9.06
CA TRP A 141 -12.84 9.89 7.81
C TRP A 141 -12.42 9.03 6.63
N LEU A 142 -11.22 8.46 6.70
CA LEU A 142 -10.60 7.73 5.59
C LEU A 142 -10.21 6.31 6.03
N THR A 143 -10.21 5.36 5.11
CA THR A 143 -9.71 3.99 5.33
C THR A 143 -8.90 3.51 4.13
N GLY A 144 -8.03 2.52 4.32
CA GLY A 144 -7.12 2.03 3.29
C GLY A 144 -5.96 1.25 3.90
N ILE A 145 -4.94 0.96 3.09
CA ILE A 145 -3.67 0.44 3.64
C ILE A 145 -3.00 1.53 4.47
N ARG A 146 -2.24 1.10 5.48
CA ARG A 146 -1.61 2.01 6.46
C ARG A 146 -0.79 3.11 5.80
N ARG A 147 0.05 2.76 4.83
CA ARG A 147 0.92 3.68 4.09
C ARG A 147 0.16 4.85 3.45
N TYR A 148 -0.96 4.58 2.77
CA TYR A 148 -1.76 5.65 2.17
C TYR A 148 -2.39 6.56 3.22
N LEU A 149 -2.79 6.02 4.38
CA LEU A 149 -3.29 6.83 5.48
C LEU A 149 -2.18 7.66 6.14
N GLU A 150 -0.95 7.15 6.22
CA GLU A 150 0.22 7.90 6.72
C GLU A 150 0.61 9.04 5.76
N ASP A 151 0.53 8.81 4.45
CA ASP A 151 0.67 9.85 3.43
C ASP A 151 -0.42 10.94 3.60
N ALA A 152 -1.69 10.54 3.68
CA ALA A 152 -2.80 11.46 3.90
C ALA A 152 -2.69 12.22 5.23
N GLN A 153 -2.28 11.55 6.31
CA GLN A 153 -2.02 12.15 7.62
C GLN A 153 -0.96 13.24 7.53
N ARG A 154 0.17 12.99 6.83
CA ARG A 154 1.22 13.99 6.62
C ARG A 154 0.70 15.20 5.83
N MET A 155 -0.10 14.98 4.78
CA MET A 155 -0.69 16.06 4.00
C MET A 155 -1.65 16.91 4.85
N LEU A 156 -2.53 16.28 5.62
CA LEU A 156 -3.45 16.97 6.52
C LEU A 156 -2.72 17.74 7.63
N ALA A 157 -1.65 17.18 8.19
CA ALA A 157 -0.82 17.86 9.17
C ALA A 157 -0.16 19.13 8.58
N GLY A 158 0.26 19.09 7.31
CA GLY A 158 0.74 20.27 6.58
C GLY A 158 -0.30 21.39 6.45
N GLU A 159 -1.59 21.03 6.43
CA GLU A 159 -2.71 21.99 6.45
C GLU A 159 -3.15 22.40 7.87
N GLY A 160 -2.44 21.94 8.91
CA GLY A 160 -2.79 22.19 10.31
C GLY A 160 -4.00 21.39 10.79
N ILE A 161 -4.29 20.24 10.18
CA ILE A 161 -5.36 19.33 10.57
C ILE A 161 -4.72 18.10 11.23
N THR A 162 -4.79 18.03 12.56
CA THR A 162 -4.21 16.92 13.32
C THR A 162 -5.11 15.69 13.23
N THR A 163 -4.53 14.55 12.83
CA THR A 163 -5.23 13.28 12.71
C THR A 163 -4.46 12.15 13.37
N THR A 164 -5.14 11.05 13.66
CA THR A 164 -4.58 9.81 14.19
C THR A 164 -5.03 8.63 13.34
N ILE A 165 -4.23 7.57 13.28
CA ILE A 165 -4.59 6.31 12.63
C ILE A 165 -4.98 5.32 13.73
N GLU A 166 -6.22 4.87 13.69
CA GLU A 166 -6.80 3.91 14.64
C GLU A 166 -7.08 2.58 13.90
N LEU A 167 -7.16 1.48 14.66
CA LEU A 167 -7.63 0.19 14.15
C LEU A 167 -9.10 0.04 14.55
N ASP A 168 -9.96 -0.23 13.58
CA ASP A 168 -11.39 -0.43 13.82
C ASP A 168 -11.90 -1.69 13.10
N PRO A 169 -12.68 -2.56 13.77
CA PRO A 169 -13.25 -3.76 13.15
C PRO A 169 -14.34 -3.45 12.12
N ASP A 170 -14.94 -2.25 12.17
CA ASP A 170 -16.05 -1.83 11.32
C ASP A 170 -15.88 -0.35 10.90
N PRO A 171 -15.06 -0.06 9.87
CA PRO A 171 -14.78 1.30 9.40
C PRO A 171 -15.96 1.92 8.63
N LYS A 172 -17.20 1.59 8.99
CA LYS A 172 -18.43 2.04 8.32
C LYS A 172 -18.43 3.55 8.15
N GLY A 173 -18.75 3.96 6.93
CA GLY A 173 -18.79 5.35 6.52
C GLY A 173 -17.43 5.98 6.23
N ALA A 174 -16.30 5.36 6.56
CA ALA A 174 -15.00 5.86 6.13
C ALA A 174 -14.87 5.77 4.59
N ILE A 175 -14.25 6.77 3.99
CA ILE A 175 -13.98 6.79 2.55
C ILE A 175 -12.69 6.02 2.28
N ALA A 176 -12.78 4.98 1.46
CA ALA A 176 -11.60 4.25 1.02
C ALA A 176 -10.71 5.16 0.15
N ILE A 177 -9.41 5.20 0.46
CA ILE A 177 -8.41 5.90 -0.35
C ILE A 177 -7.34 4.92 -0.84
N GLY A 178 -6.87 5.15 -2.06
CA GLY A 178 -5.81 4.43 -2.73
C GLY A 178 -4.72 5.36 -3.29
N PRO A 179 -3.98 4.90 -4.32
CA PRO A 179 -2.96 5.68 -5.01
C PRO A 179 -3.44 7.04 -5.55
N GLU A 180 -4.75 7.20 -5.78
CA GLU A 180 -5.37 8.44 -6.26
C GLU A 180 -5.32 9.58 -5.24
N ALA A 181 -5.05 9.29 -3.96
CA ALA A 181 -4.95 10.28 -2.88
C ALA A 181 -3.51 10.85 -2.72
N TRP A 182 -2.79 11.04 -3.82
CA TRP A 182 -1.38 11.46 -3.85
C TRP A 182 -1.14 12.97 -3.65
N HIS A 183 -2.19 13.78 -3.56
CA HIS A 183 -2.11 15.22 -3.28
C HIS A 183 -3.21 15.70 -2.33
N ILE A 184 -2.95 16.83 -1.64
CA ILE A 184 -3.81 17.34 -0.58
C ILE A 184 -5.26 17.58 -1.04
N ASP A 185 -5.49 18.14 -2.22
CA ASP A 185 -6.85 18.38 -2.72
C ASP A 185 -7.67 17.09 -2.86
N SER A 186 -7.03 15.97 -3.22
CA SER A 186 -7.70 14.67 -3.31
C SER A 186 -8.05 14.12 -1.92
N VAL A 187 -7.17 14.32 -0.94
CA VAL A 187 -7.42 13.94 0.45
C VAL A 187 -8.57 14.77 1.03
N LEU A 188 -8.54 16.10 0.86
CA LEU A 188 -9.61 16.99 1.35
C LEU A 188 -10.96 16.66 0.68
N LYS A 189 -10.97 16.40 -0.64
CA LYS A 189 -12.17 15.94 -1.35
C LYS A 189 -12.68 14.60 -0.83
N ALA A 190 -11.79 13.66 -0.52
CA ALA A 190 -12.18 12.39 0.07
C ALA A 190 -12.85 12.58 1.44
N VAL A 191 -12.34 13.50 2.28
CA VAL A 191 -13.00 13.86 3.54
C VAL A 191 -14.34 14.54 3.31
N GLN A 192 -14.44 15.46 2.34
CA GLN A 192 -15.70 16.13 1.99
C GLN A 192 -16.79 15.15 1.54
N LYS A 193 -16.44 14.09 0.80
CA LYS A 193 -17.40 13.05 0.37
C LYS A 193 -18.15 12.37 1.52
N LYS A 194 -17.66 12.44 2.76
CA LYS A 194 -18.44 11.96 3.92
C LYS A 194 -19.70 12.77 4.17
N LEU A 195 -19.70 14.05 3.80
CA LEU A 195 -20.85 14.94 3.95
C LEU A 195 -21.91 14.71 2.86
N GLU A 196 -21.54 14.07 1.75
CA GLU A 196 -22.42 13.79 0.62
C GLU A 196 -23.12 12.42 0.72
N ARG A 197 -22.78 11.61 1.73
CA ARG A 197 -23.24 10.22 1.89
C ARG A 197 -24.41 10.01 2.86
N ASP A 198 -24.96 11.09 3.41
CA ASP A 198 -26.08 11.07 4.36
C ASP A 198 -27.46 11.32 3.70
N ASP A 199 -27.61 11.03 2.39
CA ASP A 199 -28.91 10.95 1.67
C ASP A 199 -29.40 9.50 1.49
#